data_AF-K8E244-F1
#
_entry.id   AF-K8E244-F1
#
_cell.length_a   1.000
_cell.length_b   1.000
_cell.length_c   1.000
_cell.angle_alpha   90.00
_cell.angle_beta   90.00
_cell.angle_gamma   90.00
#
_symmetry.space_group_name_H-M   'P 1'
#
loop_
_entity.id
_entity.type
_entity.pdbx_description
1 polymer ?
#
loop_
_entity_poly.entity_id
_entity_poly.type
_entity_poly.pdbx_seq_one_letter_code
_entity_poly.pdbx_strand_id
1 'polypeptide(L)'
;MEKNTIIEKVCYTDLVFERVNKKLSKTMTQNEIKFLVLATLNDNRSQFEKIGKNYYVSNMPKGIKLVINSSTYRLITVDKI
;
A
#
# COMPACT_ATOMS: atom_id res chain seq x y z
N MET A 1 15.82 8.19 -1.49
CA MET A 1 15.05 9.39 -1.88
C MET A 1 13.61 9.07 -2.31
N GLU A 2 13.28 7.84 -2.72
CA GLU A 2 11.95 7.49 -3.26
C GLU A 2 10.81 7.32 -2.22
N LYS A 3 11.12 6.94 -0.97
CA LYS A 3 10.10 6.69 0.08
C LYS A 3 9.17 7.89 0.31
N ASN A 4 9.74 9.08 0.49
CA ASN A 4 8.96 10.29 0.79
C ASN A 4 8.03 10.63 -0.39
N THR A 5 8.51 10.49 -1.63
CA THR A 5 7.70 10.69 -2.82
C THR A 5 6.52 9.72 -2.90
N ILE A 6 6.70 8.46 -2.51
CA ILE A 6 5.60 7.49 -2.47
C ILE A 6 4.54 7.92 -1.44
N ILE A 7 4.97 8.33 -0.25
CA ILE A 7 4.06 8.79 0.82
C ILE A 7 3.25 10.01 0.38
N GLU A 8 3.91 10.99 -0.24
CA GLU A 8 3.29 12.25 -0.68
C GLU A 8 2.31 12.05 -1.84
N LYS A 9 2.58 11.10 -2.75
CA LYS A 9 1.84 10.94 -4.01
C LYS A 9 0.88 9.75 -4.02
N VAL A 10 0.85 8.92 -2.98
CA VAL A 10 0.01 7.71 -2.97
C VAL A 10 -1.46 8.09 -3.22
N CYS A 11 -2.07 7.44 -4.20
CA CYS A 11 -3.45 7.70 -4.59
C CYS A 11 -4.25 6.41 -4.78
N TYR A 12 -5.57 6.55 -4.89
CA TYR A 12 -6.51 5.44 -4.83
C TYR A 12 -7.63 5.62 -5.85
N THR A 13 -8.31 4.53 -6.19
CA THR A 13 -9.60 4.52 -6.89
C THR A 13 -10.57 3.65 -6.10
N ASP A 14 -11.88 3.77 -6.34
CA ASP A 14 -12.88 3.00 -5.58
C ASP A 14 -12.66 1.47 -5.67
N LEU A 15 -12.30 0.98 -6.85
CA LEU A 15 -11.96 -0.43 -7.09
C LEU A 15 -10.79 -0.94 -6.22
N VAL A 16 -9.86 -0.07 -5.83
CA VAL A 16 -8.73 -0.44 -4.97
C VAL A 16 -9.21 -0.74 -3.55
N PHE A 17 -10.16 0.05 -3.04
CA PHE A 17 -10.69 -0.16 -1.68
C PHE A 17 -11.41 -1.50 -1.58
N GLU A 18 -12.25 -1.84 -2.56
CA GLU A 18 -12.91 -3.15 -2.64
C GLU A 18 -11.90 -4.29 -2.71
N ARG A 19 -10.85 -4.13 -3.55
CA ARG A 19 -9.79 -5.13 -3.69
C ARG A 19 -9.03 -5.36 -2.39
N VAL A 20 -8.70 -4.30 -1.66
CA VAL A 20 -8.01 -4.38 -0.36
C VAL A 20 -8.85 -5.18 0.64
N ASN A 21 -10.14 -4.87 0.75
CA ASN A 21 -11.06 -5.60 1.62
C ASN A 21 -11.12 -7.09 1.26
N LYS A 22 -11.24 -7.42 -0.03
CA LYS A 22 -11.22 -8.81 -0.51
C LYS A 22 -9.92 -9.53 -0.17
N LYS A 23 -8.78 -8.89 -0.41
CA LYS A 23 -7.45 -9.45 -0.17
C LYS A 23 -7.14 -9.67 1.31
N LEU A 24 -7.64 -8.78 2.17
CA LEU A 24 -7.43 -8.88 3.60
C LEU A 24 -8.52 -9.67 4.32
N SER A 25 -9.60 -10.04 3.62
CA SER A 25 -10.81 -10.65 4.21
C SER A 25 -11.37 -9.78 5.33
N LYS A 26 -11.49 -8.47 5.08
CA LYS A 26 -11.96 -7.46 6.02
C LYS A 26 -13.01 -6.57 5.36
N THR A 27 -13.79 -5.87 6.19
CA THR A 27 -14.74 -4.84 5.76
C THR A 27 -14.32 -3.51 6.37
N MET A 28 -13.40 -2.82 5.70
CA MET A 28 -12.90 -1.51 6.09
C MET A 28 -13.54 -0.42 5.23
N THR A 29 -13.77 0.74 5.83
CA THR A 29 -14.08 1.99 5.14
C THR A 29 -12.89 2.48 4.32
N GLN A 30 -13.14 3.38 3.36
CA GLN A 30 -12.06 3.98 2.58
C GLN A 30 -11.02 4.71 3.46
N ASN A 31 -11.47 5.34 4.55
CA ASN A 31 -10.59 6.07 5.48
C ASN A 31 -9.70 5.12 6.28
N GLU A 32 -10.24 3.99 6.75
CA GLU A 32 -9.44 2.96 7.43
C GLU A 32 -8.39 2.35 6.50
N ILE A 33 -8.72 2.17 5.21
CA ILE A 33 -7.74 1.69 4.22
C ILE A 33 -6.65 2.73 4.00
N LYS A 34 -7.01 4.01 3.80
CA LYS A 34 -6.02 5.11 3.67
C LYS A 34 -5.11 5.17 4.90
N PHE A 35 -5.68 5.03 6.10
CA PHE A 35 -4.93 5.01 7.35
C PHE A 35 -3.98 3.80 7.41
N LEU A 36 -4.45 2.60 7.07
CA LEU A 36 -3.61 1.40 7.02
C LEU A 36 -2.42 1.58 6.08
N VAL A 37 -2.67 2.13 4.89
CA VAL A 37 -1.63 2.36 3.88
C VAL A 37 -0.61 3.39 4.36
N LEU A 38 -1.06 4.55 4.86
CA LEU A 38 -0.16 5.57 5.39
C LEU A 38 0.63 5.08 6.61
N ALA A 39 -0.02 4.35 7.53
CA ALA A 39 0.64 3.76 8.68
C ALA A 39 1.71 2.73 8.25
N THR A 40 1.45 1.99 7.16
CA THR A 40 2.42 1.05 6.59
C THR A 40 3.58 1.79 5.91
N LEU A 41 3.31 2.83 5.12
CA LEU A 41 4.36 3.58 4.44
C LEU A 41 5.26 4.37 5.41
N ASN A 42 4.70 4.86 6.52
CA ASN A 42 5.45 5.61 7.54
C ASN A 42 6.20 4.72 8.54
N ASP A 43 5.85 3.44 8.66
CA ASP A 43 6.56 2.52 9.56
C ASP A 43 8.04 2.38 9.15
N ASN A 44 8.95 2.54 10.09
CA ASN A 44 10.39 2.42 9.87
C ASN A 44 10.83 0.98 9.59
N ARG A 45 10.00 -0.01 9.94
CA ARG A 45 10.23 -1.43 9.67
C ARG A 45 9.73 -1.86 8.29
N SER A 46 9.04 -0.97 7.57
CA SER A 46 8.62 -1.26 6.20
C SER A 46 9.80 -1.24 5.25
N GLN A 47 9.92 -2.30 4.46
CA GLN A 47 10.92 -2.44 3.42
C GLN A 47 10.32 -2.07 2.07
N PHE A 48 11.07 -1.31 1.28
CA PHE A 48 10.65 -0.80 -0.01
C PHE A 48 11.54 -1.41 -1.10
N GLU A 49 10.90 -1.99 -2.10
CA GLU A 49 11.58 -2.58 -3.25
C GLU A 49 10.88 -2.13 -4.53
N LYS A 50 11.64 -1.69 -5.52
CA LYS A 50 11.10 -1.37 -6.84
C LYS A 50 11.43 -2.49 -7.81
N ILE A 51 10.41 -3.15 -8.34
CA ILE A 51 10.57 -4.17 -9.39
C ILE A 51 9.75 -3.75 -10.60
N GLY A 52 10.44 -3.41 -11.69
CA GLY A 52 9.82 -2.93 -12.92
C GLY A 52 8.92 -1.71 -12.69
N LYS A 53 7.62 -1.88 -12.94
CA LYS A 53 6.59 -0.82 -12.87
C LYS A 53 5.96 -0.65 -11.48
N ASN A 54 6.42 -1.38 -10.47
CA ASN A 54 5.78 -1.43 -9.16
C ASN A 54 6.78 -1.22 -8.02
N TYR A 55 6.34 -0.49 -7.00
CA TYR A 55 6.91 -0.50 -5.67
C TYR A 55 6.19 -1.55 -4.83
N TYR A 56 6.96 -2.41 -4.18
CA TYR A 56 6.53 -3.38 -3.19
C TYR A 56 6.93 -2.86 -1.82
N VAL A 57 5.96 -2.76 -0.91
CA VAL A 57 6.19 -2.29 0.46
C VAL A 57 5.77 -3.38 1.42
N SER A 58 6.71 -4.15 1.95
CA SER A 58 6.45 -5.20 2.92
C SER A 58 6.58 -4.68 4.34
N ASN A 59 5.58 -4.99 5.18
CA ASN A 59 5.59 -4.71 6.60
C ASN A 59 5.28 -6.00 7.37
N MET A 60 6.34 -6.68 7.81
CA MET A 60 6.24 -7.93 8.56
C MET A 60 5.42 -7.78 9.86
N PRO A 61 5.58 -6.72 10.67
CA PRO A 61 4.76 -6.54 11.87
C PRO A 61 3.25 -6.49 11.61
N LYS A 62 2.82 -5.93 10.47
CA LYS A 62 1.40 -5.90 10.07
C LYS A 62 0.98 -7.11 9.24
N GLY A 63 1.93 -7.96 8.84
CA GLY A 63 1.68 -9.14 7.99
C GLY A 63 1.13 -8.79 6.61
N ILE A 64 1.53 -7.64 6.03
CA ILE A 64 1.02 -7.20 4.74
C ILE A 64 2.10 -6.69 3.79
N LYS A 65 1.80 -6.76 2.49
CA LYS A 65 2.57 -6.18 1.39
C LYS A 65 1.69 -5.26 0.57
N LEU A 66 2.08 -4.00 0.41
CA LEU A 66 1.46 -3.07 -0.53
C LEU A 66 2.14 -3.19 -1.90
N VAL A 67 1.37 -3.07 -2.98
CA VAL A 67 1.90 -2.93 -4.33
C VAL A 67 1.40 -1.61 -4.91
N ILE A 68 2.32 -0.72 -5.26
CA ILE A 68 2.03 0.65 -5.72
C ILE A 68 2.65 0.85 -7.09
N ASN A 69 1.91 1.42 -8.03
CA ASN A 69 2.45 1.70 -9.37
C ASN A 69 3.56 2.77 -9.29
N SER A 70 4.69 2.57 -9.98
CA SER A 70 5.83 3.48 -9.87
C SER A 70 5.68 4.80 -10.61
N SER A 71 4.79 4.86 -11.60
CA SER A 71 4.57 6.05 -12.43
C SER A 71 3.43 6.91 -11.89
N THR A 72 2.34 6.28 -11.45
CA THR A 72 1.12 6.97 -11.01
C THR A 72 0.96 7.02 -9.50
N TYR A 73 1.81 6.30 -8.74
CA TYR A 73 1.72 6.17 -7.28
C TYR A 73 0.36 5.63 -6.79
N ARG A 74 -0.44 5.04 -7.69
CA ARG A 74 -1.70 4.41 -7.35
C ARG A 74 -1.43 3.10 -6.60
N LEU A 75 -2.08 2.91 -5.46
CA LEU A 75 -2.15 1.61 -4.82
C LEU A 75 -2.84 0.61 -5.77
N ILE A 76 -2.17 -0.49 -6.11
CA ILE A 76 -2.70 -1.52 -7.02
C ILE A 76 -3.41 -2.59 -6.21
N THR A 77 -2.76 -3.11 -5.17
CA THR A 77 -3.28 -4.20 -4.33
C THR A 77 -2.55 -4.25 -3.00
N VAL A 78 -3.11 -5.03 -2.08
CA VAL A 78 -2.47 -5.47 -0.85
C VAL A 78 -2.50 -6.99 -0.80
N ASP A 79 -1.48 -7.61 -0.23
CA ASP A 79 -1.42 -9.06 0.04
C ASP A 79 -1.09 -9.29 1.52
N LYS A 80 -1.55 -10.42 2.08
CA LYS A 80 -1.07 -10.95 3.37
C LYS A 80 0.28 -11.63 3.16
N ILE A 81 1.19 -11.50 4.12
CA ILE A 81 2.49 -12.19 4.17
C ILE A 81 2.39 -13.35 5.18
#